data_AF-A0A550D1U4-F1
#
_entry.id   AF-A0A550D1U4-F1
#
_cell.length_a   1.000
_cell.length_b   1.000
_cell.length_c   1.000
_cell.angle_alpha   90.00
_cell.angle_beta   90.00
_cell.angle_gamma   90.00
#
_symmetry.space_group_name_H-M   'P 1'
#
loop_
_entity.id
_entity.type
_entity.pdbx_description
1 polymer ?
#
loop_
_entity_poly.entity_id
_entity_poly.type
_entity_poly.pdbx_seq_one_letter_code
_entity_poly.pdbx_strand_id
1 'polypeptide(L)'
;GWYIYYWKPNIEQINEILLSRKRLILDKLRIRLEYERNNTFFICPQDNARYSFEEAFENEFKCPKCGSQLSYYDSDKIKTFLEQKIRQIEEEIEKETKLGANKSS
;
A
#
# COMPACT_ATOMS: atom_id res chain seq x y z
N GLY A 1 35.86 9.94 -36.13
CA GLY A 1 36.39 9.04 -35.07
C GLY A 1 35.23 8.52 -34.26
N TRP A 2 35.32 7.29 -33.73
CA TRP A 2 34.21 6.62 -33.03
C TRP A 2 34.51 6.61 -31.53
N TYR A 3 33.58 7.11 -30.72
CA TYR A 3 33.68 7.07 -29.26
C TYR A 3 33.08 5.76 -28.75
N ILE A 4 33.81 5.09 -27.86
CA ILE A 4 33.34 3.90 -27.15
C ILE A 4 33.00 4.33 -25.72
N TYR A 5 31.75 4.10 -25.32
CA TYR A 5 31.27 4.38 -23.97
C TYR A 5 31.25 3.10 -23.15
N TYR A 6 31.80 3.17 -21.94
CA TYR A 6 31.72 2.12 -20.94
C TYR A 6 30.79 2.56 -19.81
N TRP A 7 29.73 1.78 -19.59
CA TRP A 7 28.79 2.04 -18.51
C TRP A 7 29.19 1.25 -17.27
N LYS A 8 29.19 1.91 -16.11
CA LYS A 8 29.35 1.28 -14.80
C LYS A 8 28.14 1.63 -13.91
N PRO A 9 27.53 0.66 -13.22
CA PRO A 9 26.44 0.95 -12.30
C PRO A 9 26.95 1.73 -11.08
N ASN A 10 26.23 2.79 -10.70
CA ASN A 10 26.46 3.51 -9.45
C ASN A 10 25.72 2.78 -8.30
N ILE A 11 26.39 1.80 -7.70
CA ILE A 11 25.82 0.92 -6.67
C ILE A 11 25.49 1.68 -5.38
N GLU A 12 26.19 2.77 -5.09
CA GLU A 12 25.97 3.57 -3.87
C GLU A 12 24.61 4.29 -3.90
N GLN A 13 24.29 4.96 -5.02
CA GLN A 13 22.98 5.61 -5.20
C GLN A 13 21.81 4.62 -5.25
N ILE A 14 22.05 3.38 -5.68
CA ILE A 14 20.97 2.37 -5.77
C ILE A 14 20.36 2.11 -4.39
N ASN A 15 21.15 2.06 -3.31
CA ASN A 15 20.63 1.83 -1.96
C ASN A 15 19.72 2.96 -1.48
N GLU A 16 20.11 4.22 -1.73
CA GLU A 16 19.30 5.40 -1.36
C GLU A 16 17.98 5.44 -2.15
N ILE A 17 18.02 5.12 -3.44
CA ILE A 17 16.83 5.03 -4.29
C ILE A 17 15.91 3.91 -3.80
N LEU A 18 16.44 2.76 -3.40
CA LEU A 18 15.63 1.68 -2.85
C LEU A 18 14.99 2.07 -1.52
N LEU A 19 15.74 2.71 -0.62
CA LEU A 19 15.23 3.17 0.67
C LEU A 19 14.12 4.22 0.51
N SER A 20 14.30 5.19 -0.39
CA SER A 20 13.26 6.19 -0.68
C SER A 20 11.99 5.58 -1.26
N ARG A 21 12.12 4.58 -2.15
CA ARG A 21 10.97 3.82 -2.67
C ARG A 21 10.25 3.03 -1.58
N LYS A 22 10.99 2.38 -0.67
CA LYS A 22 10.38 1.68 0.47
C LYS A 22 9.58 2.62 1.37
N ARG A 23 10.13 3.80 1.69
CA ARG A 23 9.43 4.84 2.46
C ARG A 23 8.14 5.30 1.76
N LEU A 24 8.19 5.51 0.44
CA LEU A 24 6.99 5.86 -0.33
C LEU A 24 5.92 4.77 -0.29
N ILE A 25 6.32 3.50 -0.37
CA ILE A 25 5.40 2.35 -0.25
C ILE A 25 4.80 2.31 1.15
N LEU A 26 5.61 2.51 2.19
CA LEU A 26 5.17 2.55 3.58
C LEU A 26 4.10 3.64 3.78
N ASP A 27 4.31 4.84 3.26
CA ASP A 27 3.35 5.94 3.35
C ASP A 27 2.02 5.59 2.68
N LYS A 28 2.07 4.98 1.48
CA LYS A 28 0.87 4.51 0.79
C LYS A 28 0.10 3.44 1.57
N LEU A 29 0.82 2.51 2.20
CA LEU A 29 0.20 1.47 3.02
C LEU A 29 -0.45 2.06 4.27
N ARG A 30 0.18 3.04 4.92
CA ARG A 30 -0.39 3.76 6.06
C ARG A 30 -1.66 4.53 5.67
N ILE A 31 -1.62 5.25 4.55
CA ILE A 31 -2.81 5.92 3.99
C ILE A 31 -3.93 4.91 3.72
N ARG A 32 -3.61 3.75 3.15
CA ARG A 32 -4.60 2.70 2.91
C ARG A 32 -5.17 2.13 4.20
N LEU A 33 -4.34 1.89 5.22
CA LEU A 33 -4.79 1.39 6.52
C LEU A 33 -5.75 2.38 7.20
N GLU A 34 -5.40 3.67 7.19
CA GLU A 34 -6.27 4.72 7.73
C GLU A 34 -7.60 4.82 6.97
N TYR A 35 -7.57 4.67 5.64
CA TYR A 35 -8.78 4.58 4.84
C TYR A 35 -9.65 3.37 5.20
N GLU A 36 -9.05 2.20 5.46
CA GLU A 36 -9.79 0.99 5.87
C GLU A 36 -10.32 1.07 7.32
N ARG A 37 -9.66 1.85 8.19
CA ARG A 37 -10.09 2.05 9.59
C ARG A 37 -11.22 3.06 9.72
N ASN A 38 -11.14 4.15 8.96
CA ASN A 38 -12.07 5.27 9.09
C ASN A 38 -13.36 5.06 8.27
N ASN A 39 -13.36 4.13 7.32
CA ASN A 39 -14.51 3.84 6.49
C ASN A 39 -15.10 2.48 6.81
N THR A 40 -16.42 2.39 6.71
CA THR A 40 -17.15 1.12 6.68
C THR A 40 -17.44 0.77 5.22
N PHE A 41 -17.30 -0.52 4.87
CA PHE A 41 -17.53 -0.97 3.51
C PHE A 41 -18.69 -1.95 3.44
N PHE A 42 -19.33 -1.94 2.27
CA PHE A 42 -20.31 -2.92 1.87
C PHE A 42 -19.84 -3.59 0.58
N ILE A 43 -20.22 -4.84 0.37
CA ILE A 43 -19.85 -5.63 -0.80
C ILE A 43 -21.11 -6.15 -1.48
N CYS A 44 -21.10 -6.15 -2.81
CA CYS A 44 -22.13 -6.82 -3.57
C CYS A 44 -21.82 -8.32 -3.64
N PRO A 45 -22.77 -9.21 -3.29
CA PRO A 45 -22.54 -10.66 -3.33
C PRO A 45 -22.49 -11.24 -4.75
N GLN A 46 -22.88 -10.49 -5.77
CA GLN A 46 -22.92 -10.96 -7.16
C GLN A 46 -21.67 -10.60 -7.96
N ASP A 47 -21.17 -9.36 -7.84
CA ASP A 47 -20.02 -8.86 -8.60
C ASP A 47 -18.76 -8.62 -7.75
N ASN A 48 -18.85 -8.81 -6.42
CA ASN A 48 -17.79 -8.57 -5.44
C ASN A 48 -17.24 -7.13 -5.43
N ALA A 49 -17.97 -6.17 -6.00
CA ALA A 49 -17.62 -4.76 -5.89
C ALA A 49 -17.82 -4.26 -4.45
N ARG A 50 -16.84 -3.50 -3.96
CA ARG A 50 -16.90 -2.85 -2.64
C ARG A 50 -17.30 -1.39 -2.80
N TYR A 51 -18.11 -0.92 -1.86
CA TYR A 51 -18.63 0.44 -1.77
C TYR A 51 -18.40 0.97 -0.36
N SER A 52 -18.08 2.25 -0.21
CA SER A 52 -18.06 2.89 1.11
C SER A 52 -19.47 2.98 1.69
N PHE A 53 -19.59 3.32 2.97
CA PHE A 53 -20.88 3.57 3.59
C PHE A 53 -21.64 4.68 2.87
N GLU A 54 -20.96 5.78 2.51
CA GLU A 54 -21.57 6.91 1.79
C GLU A 54 -22.10 6.46 0.43
N GLU A 55 -21.30 5.75 -0.37
CA GLU A 55 -21.71 5.22 -1.67
C GLU A 55 -22.87 4.23 -1.53
N ALA A 56 -22.82 3.35 -0.52
CA ALA A 56 -23.90 2.42 -0.26
C ALA A 56 -25.17 3.16 0.15
N PHE A 57 -25.07 4.18 1.01
CA PHE A 57 -26.20 4.99 1.45
C PHE A 57 -26.86 5.75 0.30
N GLU A 58 -26.07 6.38 -0.57
CA GLU A 58 -26.55 7.07 -1.77
C GLU A 58 -27.29 6.13 -2.74
N ASN A 59 -26.90 4.86 -2.78
CA ASN A 59 -27.54 3.83 -3.60
C ASN A 59 -28.58 2.98 -2.82
N GLU A 60 -29.06 3.45 -1.67
CA GLU A 60 -30.03 2.74 -0.81
C GLU A 60 -29.61 1.30 -0.45
N PHE A 61 -28.30 1.09 -0.29
CA PHE A 61 -27.65 -0.20 -0.08
C PHE A 61 -27.93 -1.23 -1.19
N LYS A 62 -28.13 -0.77 -2.43
CA LYS A 62 -28.26 -1.62 -3.63
C LYS A 62 -27.07 -1.43 -4.55
N CYS A 63 -26.64 -2.52 -5.18
CA CYS A 63 -25.57 -2.46 -6.17
C CYS A 63 -26.05 -1.70 -7.42
N PRO A 64 -25.37 -0.62 -7.86
CA PRO A 64 -25.77 0.15 -9.04
C PRO A 64 -25.66 -0.63 -10.35
N LYS A 65 -24.93 -1.75 -10.38
CA LYS A 65 -24.73 -2.57 -11.58
C LYS A 65 -25.76 -3.69 -11.73
N CYS A 66 -26.06 -4.41 -10.65
CA CYS A 66 -26.93 -5.59 -10.70
C CYS A 66 -28.22 -5.46 -9.88
N GLY A 67 -28.40 -4.39 -9.10
CA GLY A 67 -29.58 -4.15 -8.28
C GLY A 67 -29.69 -5.00 -7.01
N SER A 68 -28.76 -5.92 -6.75
CA SER A 68 -28.77 -6.75 -5.54
C SER A 68 -28.48 -5.92 -4.28
N GLN A 69 -29.03 -6.32 -3.13
CA GLN A 69 -28.69 -5.72 -1.85
C GLN A 69 -27.20 -5.91 -1.52
N LEU A 70 -26.55 -4.86 -1.06
CA LEU A 70 -25.18 -4.89 -0.56
C LEU A 70 -25.15 -5.48 0.86
N SER A 71 -24.09 -6.21 1.20
CA SER A 71 -23.85 -6.77 2.54
C SER A 71 -22.67 -6.09 3.22
N TYR A 72 -22.68 -6.03 4.55
CA TYR A 72 -21.54 -5.49 5.31
C TYR A 72 -20.26 -6.28 4.98
N TYR A 73 -19.17 -5.55 4.72
CA TYR A 73 -17.86 -6.13 4.44
C TYR A 73 -16.95 -5.99 5.66
N ASP A 74 -16.59 -7.13 6.25
CA ASP A 74 -15.61 -7.17 7.33
C ASP A 74 -14.19 -6.88 6.80
N SER A 75 -13.69 -5.69 7.15
CA SER A 75 -12.37 -5.21 6.75
C SER A 75 -11.28 -5.56 7.76
N ASP A 76 -11.57 -6.32 8.83
CA ASP A 76 -10.58 -6.65 9.86
C ASP A 76 -9.41 -7.43 9.28
N LYS A 77 -9.68 -8.39 8.39
CA LYS A 77 -8.63 -9.17 7.72
C LYS A 77 -7.66 -8.30 6.93
N ILE A 78 -8.16 -7.31 6.19
CA ILE A 78 -7.29 -6.42 5.40
C ILE A 78 -6.55 -5.43 6.28
N LYS A 79 -7.17 -4.92 7.35
CA LYS A 79 -6.51 -4.05 8.34
C LYS A 79 -5.33 -4.77 9.00
N THR A 80 -5.54 -6.00 9.50
CA THR A 80 -4.46 -6.80 10.10
C THR A 80 -3.34 -7.09 9.11
N PHE A 81 -3.67 -7.43 7.86
CA PHE A 81 -2.66 -7.64 6.83
C PHE A 81 -1.82 -6.38 6.57
N LEU A 82 -2.47 -5.22 6.45
CA LEU A 82 -1.79 -3.93 6.23
C LEU A 82 -0.88 -3.57 7.42
N GLU A 83 -1.36 -3.75 8.66
CA GLU A 83 -0.58 -3.51 9.88
C GLU A 83 0.68 -4.38 9.94
N GLN A 84 0.54 -5.68 9.66
CA GLN A 84 1.69 -6.59 9.60
C GLN A 84 2.68 -6.18 8.52
N LYS A 85 2.19 -5.77 7.34
CA LYS A 85 3.06 -5.38 6.23
C LYS A 85 3.80 -4.06 6.49
N ILE A 86 3.11 -3.08 7.10
CA ILE A 86 3.70 -1.82 7.55
C ILE A 86 4.85 -2.10 8.51
N ARG A 87 4.61 -2.91 9.55
CA ARG A 87 5.63 -3.27 10.54
C ARG A 87 6.83 -3.95 9.89
N GLN A 88 6.60 -4.90 8.98
CA GLN A 88 7.69 -5.57 8.26
C GLN A 88 8.58 -4.56 7.51
N ILE A 89 7.97 -3.63 6.77
CA ILE A 89 8.71 -2.65 5.96
C ILE A 89 9.45 -1.65 6.86
N GLU A 90 8.86 -1.24 7.98
CA GLU A 90 9.53 -0.38 8.98
C GLU A 90 10.80 -1.04 9.54
N GLU A 91 10.70 -2.31 9.94
CA GLU A 91 11.85 -3.07 10.44
C GLU A 91 12.94 -3.24 9.37
N GLU A 92 12.57 -3.46 8.10
CA GLU A 92 13.52 -3.51 6.99
C GLU A 92 14.24 -2.18 6.77
N ILE A 93 13.49 -1.06 6.73
CA ILE A 93 14.05 0.28 6.55
C ILE A 93 15.02 0.61 7.70
N GLU A 94 14.66 0.29 8.94
CA GLU A 94 15.51 0.54 10.10
C GLU A 94 16.83 -0.24 10.01
N LYS A 95 16.78 -1.53 9.66
CA LYS A 95 17.98 -2.37 9.48
C LYS A 95 18.88 -1.83 8.38
N GLU A 96 18.32 -1.49 7.22
CA GLU A 96 19.07 -0.97 6.08
C GLU A 96 19.68 0.41 6.36
N THR A 97 18.97 1.29 7.09
CA THR A 97 19.48 2.60 7.50
C THR A 97 20.69 2.48 8.43
N LYS A 98 20.63 1.58 9.42
CA LYS A 98 21.75 1.32 10.35
C LYS A 98 22.98 0.74 9.62
N LEU A 99 22.76 -0.16 8.65
CA LEU A 99 23.83 -0.74 7.84
C LEU A 99 24.50 0.29 6.92
N GLY A 100 23.73 1.26 6.41
CA GLY A 100 24.27 2.38 5.63
C GLY A 100 25.19 3.27 6.46
N ALA A 101 24.79 3.65 7.68
CA ALA A 101 25.59 4.50 8.56
C ALA A 101 26.95 3.88 8.94
N ASN A 102 26.98 2.56 9.14
CA ASN A 102 28.20 1.82 9.52
C ASN A 102 29.20 1.64 8.37
N LYS A 103 28.80 1.81 7.11
CA LYS A 103 29.69 1.70 5.93
C LYS A 103 30.35 3.04 5.56
N SER A 104 29.84 4.14 6.11
CA SER A 104 30.33 5.50 5.89
C SER A 104 31.36 5.96 6.94
N SER A 105 31.68 5.10 7.91
CA SER A 105 32.67 5.33 8.99
C SER A 105 33.94 4.52 8.76
#